data_AF-A0A537TZ81-F1
#
_entry.id   AF-A0A537TZ81-F1
#
_cell.length_a   1.000
_cell.length_b   1.000
_cell.length_c   1.000
_cell.angle_alpha   90.00
_cell.angle_beta   90.00
_cell.angle_gamma   90.00
#
_symmetry.space_group_name_H-M   'P 1'
#
loop_
_entity.id
_entity.type
_entity.pdbx_description
1 polymer ?
#
loop_
_entity_poly.entity_id
_entity_poly.type
_entity_poly.pdbx_seq_one_letter_code
_entity_poly.pdbx_strand_id
1 'polypeptide(L)'
;MPRTLYDKIWEDHLVDEQPDGTCLIYVDRHLVHEVTSPQAFEGLRLSGRKVRAPDKTLCVVDHNVPTTDRKLPNPDPESAAQIAYLAENAKLFGLEYFDEFDKRQGIVHIIGPEQGFTLPGTTLACGDSHTATHGAFGA
;
A
#
# COMPACT_ATOMS: atom_id res chain seq x y z
N MET A 1 -22.87 -19.47 -16.54
CA MET A 1 -23.15 -20.00 -15.19
C MET A 1 -23.14 -18.84 -14.21
N PRO A 2 -23.85 -18.90 -13.06
CA PRO A 2 -23.69 -17.90 -12.02
C PRO A 2 -22.23 -17.86 -11.54
N ARG A 3 -21.70 -16.65 -11.31
CA ARG A 3 -20.33 -16.39 -10.84
C ARG A 3 -20.36 -15.84 -9.42
N THR A 4 -19.41 -16.25 -8.57
CA THR A 4 -19.24 -15.66 -7.23
C THR A 4 -18.76 -14.20 -7.33
N LEU A 5 -18.72 -13.47 -6.20
CA LEU A 5 -18.12 -12.14 -6.19
C LEU A 5 -16.63 -12.20 -6.54
N TYR A 6 -15.92 -13.18 -5.95
CA TYR A 6 -14.51 -13.40 -6.22
C TYR A 6 -14.24 -13.67 -7.70
N ASP A 7 -15.00 -14.58 -8.33
CA ASP A 7 -14.81 -14.90 -9.75
C ASP A 7 -14.99 -13.67 -10.64
N LYS A 8 -15.99 -12.82 -10.33
CA LYS A 8 -16.24 -11.60 -11.10
C LYS A 8 -15.07 -10.63 -11.00
N ILE A 9 -14.59 -10.36 -9.78
CA ILE A 9 -13.47 -9.44 -9.57
C ILE A 9 -12.21 -10.02 -10.20
N TRP A 10 -11.92 -11.31 -10.00
CA TRP A 10 -10.76 -11.96 -10.60
C TRP A 10 -10.77 -11.88 -12.13
N GLU A 11 -11.88 -12.28 -12.76
CA GLU A 11 -12.03 -12.28 -14.22
C GLU A 11 -11.94 -10.85 -14.80
N ASP A 12 -12.48 -9.85 -14.10
CA ASP A 12 -12.41 -8.44 -14.53
C ASP A 12 -10.98 -7.88 -14.48
N HIS A 13 -10.07 -8.49 -13.71
CA HIS A 13 -8.68 -8.06 -13.54
C HIS A 13 -7.64 -8.99 -14.17
N LEU A 14 -8.06 -10.09 -14.77
CA LEU A 14 -7.18 -10.99 -15.50
C LEU A 14 -6.72 -10.34 -16.81
N VAL A 15 -5.43 -10.06 -16.91
CA VAL A 15 -4.81 -9.44 -18.09
C VAL A 15 -4.37 -10.51 -19.08
N ASP A 16 -3.75 -11.57 -18.58
CA ASP A 16 -3.23 -12.68 -19.38
C ASP A 16 -3.13 -13.95 -18.52
N GLU A 17 -3.30 -15.10 -19.15
CA GLU A 17 -3.08 -16.42 -18.54
C GLU A 17 -2.11 -17.21 -19.41
N GLN A 18 -0.96 -17.56 -18.85
CA GLN A 18 0.07 -18.30 -19.55
C GLN A 18 -0.31 -19.79 -19.68
N PRO A 19 0.28 -20.54 -20.63
CA PRO A 19 -0.04 -21.96 -20.83
C PRO A 19 0.18 -22.87 -19.60
N ASP A 20 0.97 -22.43 -18.62
CA ASP A 20 1.21 -23.16 -17.36
C ASP A 20 0.21 -22.80 -16.25
N GLY A 21 -0.76 -21.92 -16.53
CA GLY A 21 -1.76 -21.42 -15.59
C GLY A 21 -1.33 -20.18 -14.81
N THR A 22 -0.13 -19.63 -15.06
CA THR A 22 0.31 -18.38 -14.42
C THR A 22 -0.53 -17.21 -14.93
N CYS A 23 -1.26 -16.57 -14.00
CA CYS A 23 -2.10 -15.43 -14.30
C CYS A 23 -1.36 -14.11 -14.05
N LEU A 24 -1.46 -13.19 -15.02
CA LEU A 24 -1.13 -11.78 -14.83
C LEU A 24 -2.40 -11.04 -14.42
N ILE A 25 -2.42 -10.54 -13.18
CA ILE A 25 -3.54 -9.77 -12.63
C ILE A 25 -3.18 -8.29 -12.57
N TYR A 26 -4.11 -7.44 -13.00
CA TYR A 26 -4.00 -5.99 -12.81
C TYR A 26 -4.29 -5.62 -11.35
N VAL A 27 -3.42 -4.81 -10.75
CA VAL A 27 -3.61 -4.28 -9.38
C VAL A 27 -4.07 -2.82 -9.45
N ASP A 28 -5.26 -2.53 -8.93
CA ASP A 28 -5.83 -1.19 -8.97
C ASP A 28 -5.18 -0.21 -8.01
N ARG A 29 -4.82 -0.67 -6.82
CA ARG A 29 -4.40 0.20 -5.71
C ARG A 29 -3.28 -0.44 -4.91
N HIS A 30 -2.35 0.39 -4.46
CA HIS A 30 -1.25 -0.01 -3.60
C HIS A 30 -1.32 0.79 -2.30
N LEU A 31 -1.42 0.09 -1.18
CA LEU A 31 -1.19 0.69 0.14
C LEU A 31 0.23 0.35 0.58
N VAL A 32 0.93 1.35 1.10
CA VAL A 32 2.36 1.27 1.39
C VAL A 32 2.63 1.81 2.79
N HIS A 33 3.40 1.07 3.56
CA HIS A 33 3.84 1.45 4.91
C HIS A 33 5.36 1.30 5.06
N GLU A 34 5.92 1.81 6.14
CA GLU A 34 7.36 2.06 6.31
C GLU A 34 8.21 0.80 6.49
N VAL A 35 7.61 -0.34 6.87
CA VAL A 35 8.36 -1.54 7.25
C VAL A 35 8.82 -2.34 6.02
N THR A 36 7.93 -2.57 5.07
CA THR A 36 8.20 -3.47 3.92
C THR A 36 8.54 -2.72 2.64
N SER A 37 8.16 -1.44 2.56
CA SER A 37 8.35 -0.62 1.36
C SER A 37 9.79 -0.22 1.01
N PRO A 38 10.76 -0.10 1.96
CA PRO A 38 12.12 0.32 1.60
C PRO A 38 12.76 -0.56 0.52
N GLN A 39 12.58 -1.89 0.61
CA GLN A 39 13.12 -2.83 -0.37
C GLN A 39 12.47 -2.66 -1.75
N ALA A 40 11.16 -2.41 -1.80
CA ALA A 40 10.45 -2.20 -3.06
C ALA A 40 10.92 -0.92 -3.77
N PHE A 41 11.08 0.18 -3.04
CA PHE A 41 11.58 1.44 -3.59
C PHE A 41 13.04 1.36 -4.02
N GLU A 42 13.89 0.64 -3.27
CA GLU A 42 15.27 0.39 -3.69
C GLU A 42 15.32 -0.46 -4.98
N GLY A 43 14.47 -1.47 -5.09
CA GLY A 43 14.33 -2.25 -6.34
C GLY A 43 13.95 -1.40 -7.55
N LEU A 44 13.05 -0.43 -7.38
CA LEU A 44 12.72 0.55 -8.42
C LEU A 44 13.93 1.41 -8.80
N ARG A 45 14.67 1.91 -7.80
CA ARG A 45 15.86 2.75 -8.00
C ARG A 45 16.96 2.00 -8.76
N LEU A 46 17.31 0.80 -8.29
CA LEU A 46 18.36 -0.04 -8.89
C LEU A 46 18.01 -0.44 -10.33
N SER A 47 16.72 -0.62 -10.63
CA SER A 47 16.24 -0.93 -11.99
C SER A 47 15.98 0.30 -12.86
N GLY A 48 16.23 1.52 -12.37
CA GLY A 48 15.98 2.76 -13.09
C GLY A 48 14.50 3.02 -13.39
N ARG A 49 13.59 2.44 -12.59
CA ARG A 49 12.14 2.53 -12.76
C ARG A 49 11.52 3.59 -11.87
N LYS A 50 10.39 4.13 -12.31
CA LYS A 50 9.50 4.98 -11.51
C LYS A 50 8.29 4.17 -11.05
N VAL A 51 7.60 4.67 -10.03
CA VAL A 51 6.24 4.19 -9.71
C VAL A 51 5.34 4.49 -10.91
N ARG A 52 4.69 3.44 -11.44
CA ARG A 52 3.93 3.53 -12.71
C ARG A 52 2.67 4.39 -12.61
N ALA A 53 1.98 4.33 -11.47
CA ALA A 53 0.75 5.07 -11.19
C ALA A 53 0.80 5.66 -9.77
N PRO A 54 1.47 6.82 -9.58
CA PRO A 54 1.56 7.50 -8.28
C PRO A 54 0.19 7.77 -7.63
N ASP A 55 -0.81 8.11 -8.43
CA ASP A 55 -2.19 8.37 -8.02
C ASP A 55 -2.93 7.11 -7.52
N LYS A 56 -2.41 5.93 -7.83
CA LYS A 56 -2.91 4.63 -7.37
C LYS A 56 -2.08 4.05 -6.23
N THR A 57 -1.22 4.86 -5.61
CA THR A 57 -0.33 4.46 -4.51
C THR A 57 -0.47 5.43 -3.34
N LEU A 58 -0.83 4.91 -2.17
CA LEU A 58 -0.99 5.70 -0.97
C LEU A 58 -0.03 5.21 0.11
N CYS A 59 0.76 6.13 0.66
CA CYS A 59 1.73 5.87 1.72
C CYS A 59 1.20 6.37 3.06
N VAL A 60 1.42 5.61 4.13
CA VAL A 60 1.11 6.01 5.50
C VAL A 60 2.15 5.41 6.44
N VAL A 61 2.49 6.11 7.52
CA VAL A 61 3.23 5.51 8.64
C VAL A 61 2.27 4.98 9.69
N ASP A 62 2.44 3.74 10.14
CA ASP A 62 1.58 3.17 11.18
C ASP A 62 2.19 2.12 12.13
N HIS A 63 3.22 1.38 11.72
CA HIS A 63 3.84 0.33 12.56
C HIS A 63 4.85 0.88 13.58
N ASN A 64 5.60 1.90 13.19
CA ASN A 64 6.77 2.42 13.93
C ASN A 64 6.52 3.76 14.60
N VAL A 65 5.31 4.30 14.48
CA VAL A 65 4.94 5.57 15.11
C VAL A 65 4.80 5.36 16.62
N PRO A 66 5.49 6.13 17.47
CA PRO A 66 5.36 6.01 18.92
C PRO A 66 3.91 6.17 19.41
N THR A 67 3.51 5.32 20.35
CA THR A 67 2.20 5.39 21.01
C THR A 67 2.18 6.37 22.19
N THR A 68 3.36 6.84 22.62
CA THR A 68 3.57 7.86 23.65
C THR A 68 3.81 9.24 23.01
N ASP A 69 4.23 10.25 23.78
CA ASP A 69 4.33 11.65 23.32
C ASP A 69 5.11 11.83 22.00
N ARG A 70 4.38 11.94 20.88
CA ARG A 70 4.90 12.09 19.52
C ARG A 70 5.66 13.40 19.28
N LYS A 71 5.67 14.32 20.24
CA LYS A 71 6.50 15.53 20.17
C LYS A 71 7.98 15.24 20.46
N LEU A 72 8.26 14.10 21.10
CA LEU A 72 9.61 13.62 21.33
C LEU A 72 10.10 12.83 20.11
N PRO A 73 11.42 12.81 19.86
CA PRO A 73 11.99 11.93 18.84
C PRO A 73 11.60 10.46 19.09
N ASN A 74 11.43 9.70 18.01
CA ASN A 74 11.23 8.26 18.12
C ASN A 74 12.44 7.65 18.87
N PRO A 75 12.22 6.95 20.00
CA PRO A 75 13.33 6.43 20.80
C PRO A 75 14.07 5.28 20.12
N ASP A 76 13.46 4.64 19.11
CA ASP A 76 14.10 3.60 18.31
C ASP A 76 14.67 4.20 17.00
N PRO A 77 16.01 4.22 16.83
CA PRO A 77 16.64 4.74 15.63
C PRO A 77 16.29 3.98 14.35
N GLU A 78 15.99 2.68 14.44
CA GLU A 78 15.62 1.88 13.26
C GLU A 78 14.22 2.25 12.78
N SER A 79 13.27 2.33 13.72
CA SER A 79 11.94 2.88 13.48
C SER A 79 11.97 4.29 12.88
N ALA A 80 12.79 5.18 13.44
CA ALA A 80 12.98 6.54 12.92
C ALA A 80 13.52 6.55 11.48
N ALA A 81 14.48 5.67 11.19
CA ALA A 81 15.05 5.55 9.86
C ALA A 81 14.01 5.07 8.84
N GLN A 82 13.20 4.06 9.18
CA GLN A 82 12.16 3.55 8.27
C GLN A 82 11.11 4.62 7.94
N ILE A 83 10.65 5.39 8.94
CA ILE A 83 9.76 6.54 8.74
C ILE A 83 10.38 7.57 7.79
N ALA A 84 11.64 7.95 8.04
CA ALA A 84 12.36 8.90 7.20
C ALA A 84 12.52 8.39 5.76
N TYR A 85 12.87 7.11 5.58
CA TYR A 85 12.98 6.48 4.26
C TYR A 85 11.65 6.49 3.50
N LEU A 86 10.52 6.22 4.15
CA LEU A 86 9.21 6.30 3.50
C LEU A 86 8.91 7.74 3.06
N ALA A 87 9.16 8.73 3.91
CA ALA A 87 8.94 10.14 3.59
C ALA A 87 9.82 10.60 2.40
N GLU A 88 11.09 10.20 2.37
CA GLU A 88 12.00 10.49 1.26
C GLU A 88 11.53 9.84 -0.05
N ASN A 89 11.13 8.56 0.01
CA ASN A 89 10.64 7.84 -1.17
C ASN A 89 9.31 8.41 -1.67
N ALA A 90 8.36 8.72 -0.78
CA ALA A 90 7.10 9.34 -1.16
C ALA A 90 7.33 10.68 -1.88
N LYS A 91 8.24 11.51 -1.37
CA LYS A 91 8.63 12.76 -2.02
C LYS A 91 9.31 12.52 -3.37
N LEU A 92 10.26 11.57 -3.44
CA LEU A 92 11.02 11.26 -4.64
C LEU A 92 10.14 10.74 -5.79
N PHE A 93 9.18 9.87 -5.46
CA PHE A 93 8.28 9.24 -6.43
C PHE A 93 6.95 10.00 -6.63
N GLY A 94 6.72 11.08 -5.87
CA GLY A 94 5.52 11.92 -5.97
C GLY A 94 4.25 11.21 -5.50
N LEU A 95 4.34 10.51 -4.37
CA LEU A 95 3.24 9.72 -3.79
C LEU A 95 2.50 10.53 -2.72
N GLU A 96 1.19 10.30 -2.61
CA GLU A 96 0.45 10.80 -1.45
C GLU A 96 0.94 10.08 -0.18
N TYR A 97 1.24 10.86 0.85
CA TYR A 97 1.85 10.38 2.09
C TYR A 97 1.18 11.02 3.30
N PHE A 98 0.72 10.20 4.23
CA PHE A 98 0.27 10.62 5.54
C PHE A 98 1.38 10.36 6.55
N ASP A 99 2.05 11.44 6.94
CA ASP A 99 3.05 11.42 8.00
C ASP A 99 2.42 11.22 9.39
N GLU A 100 3.26 11.05 10.40
CA GLU A 100 2.87 10.76 11.78
C GLU A 100 2.04 11.86 12.46
N PHE A 101 1.95 13.04 11.85
CA PHE A 101 1.21 14.21 12.33
C PHE A 101 0.01 14.58 11.43
N ASP A 102 -0.17 13.93 10.28
CA ASP A 102 -1.36 14.12 9.45
C ASP A 102 -2.60 13.62 10.21
N LYS A 103 -3.68 14.41 10.21
CA LYS A 103 -4.94 14.06 10.86
C LYS A 103 -5.61 12.81 10.25
N ARG A 104 -5.23 12.43 9.03
CA ARG A 104 -5.70 11.24 8.31
C ARG A 104 -4.85 10.01 8.59
N GLN A 105 -3.72 10.17 9.27
CA GLN A 105 -2.86 9.06 9.66
C GLN A 105 -3.60 8.09 10.59
N GLY A 106 -3.38 6.80 10.36
CA GLY A 106 -3.95 5.71 11.12
C GLY A 106 -3.41 4.38 10.58
N ILE A 107 -3.92 3.27 11.12
CA ILE A 107 -3.53 1.93 10.65
C ILE A 107 -3.84 1.81 9.16
N VAL A 108 -2.90 1.27 8.38
CA VAL A 108 -2.96 1.22 6.91
C VAL A 108 -4.26 0.59 6.37
N HIS A 109 -4.80 -0.41 7.06
CA HIS A 109 -6.05 -1.08 6.68
C HIS A 109 -7.32 -0.35 7.13
N ILE A 110 -7.21 0.64 8.03
CA ILE A 110 -8.31 1.53 8.44
C ILE A 110 -8.36 2.73 7.50
N ILE A 111 -7.22 3.36 7.23
CA ILE A 111 -7.17 4.58 6.41
C ILE A 111 -7.54 4.31 4.94
N GLY A 112 -7.27 3.11 4.42
CA GLY A 112 -7.66 2.71 3.06
C GLY A 112 -9.14 2.98 2.75
N PRO A 113 -10.09 2.36 3.46
CA PRO A 113 -11.51 2.65 3.27
C PRO A 113 -11.93 4.05 3.76
N GLU A 114 -11.37 4.58 4.85
CA GLU A 114 -11.74 5.93 5.35
C GLU A 114 -11.44 7.05 4.34
N GLN A 115 -10.35 6.91 3.58
CA GLN A 115 -9.98 7.87 2.53
C GLN A 115 -10.60 7.54 1.16
N GLY A 116 -11.49 6.53 1.09
CA GLY A 116 -12.09 6.10 -0.17
C GLY A 116 -11.10 5.47 -1.15
N PHE A 117 -9.98 4.97 -0.65
CA PHE A 117 -8.96 4.30 -1.45
C PHE A 117 -9.30 2.83 -1.69
N THR A 118 -9.92 2.18 -0.70
CA THR A 118 -10.54 0.86 -0.85
C THR A 118 -11.96 1.02 -1.37
N LEU A 119 -12.21 0.51 -2.58
CA LEU A 119 -13.50 0.61 -3.25
C LEU A 119 -14.03 -0.78 -3.64
N PRO A 120 -15.35 -0.98 -3.71
CA PRO A 120 -15.89 -2.25 -4.18
C PRO A 120 -15.40 -2.61 -5.58
N GLY A 121 -15.02 -3.87 -5.75
CA GLY A 121 -14.58 -4.45 -7.02
C GLY A 121 -13.13 -4.18 -7.39
N THR A 122 -12.32 -3.54 -6.54
CA THR A 122 -10.92 -3.24 -6.85
C THR A 122 -9.97 -4.33 -6.39
N THR A 123 -8.91 -4.62 -7.14
CA THR A 123 -7.78 -5.40 -6.61
C THR A 123 -6.79 -4.49 -5.87
N LEU A 124 -6.44 -4.84 -4.63
CA LEU A 124 -5.53 -4.06 -3.79
C LEU A 124 -4.34 -4.88 -3.31
N ALA A 125 -3.14 -4.31 -3.40
CA ALA A 125 -1.92 -4.90 -2.84
C ALA A 125 -1.37 -4.02 -1.70
N CYS A 126 -0.87 -4.68 -0.66
CA CYS A 126 -0.12 -4.06 0.42
C CYS A 126 0.89 -5.06 0.96
N GLY A 127 2.06 -4.58 1.40
CA GLY A 127 3.10 -5.40 2.01
C GLY A 127 2.79 -5.85 3.45
N ASP A 128 1.51 -6.04 3.80
CA ASP A 128 1.04 -6.47 5.12
C ASP A 128 0.16 -7.73 5.01
N SER A 129 0.30 -8.66 5.96
CA SER A 129 -0.46 -9.91 5.97
C SER A 129 -1.98 -9.73 6.15
N HIS A 130 -2.43 -8.61 6.71
CA HIS A 130 -3.83 -8.33 7.02
C HIS A 130 -4.56 -7.57 5.91
N THR A 131 -3.98 -7.50 4.71
CA THR A 131 -4.56 -6.86 3.52
C THR A 131 -5.95 -7.41 3.17
N ALA A 132 -6.23 -8.67 3.51
CA ALA A 132 -7.55 -9.29 3.32
C ALA A 132 -8.71 -8.55 4.04
N THR A 133 -8.40 -7.67 5.02
CA THR A 133 -9.38 -6.76 5.66
C THR A 133 -10.23 -6.01 4.64
N HIS A 134 -9.64 -5.62 3.51
CA HIS A 134 -10.32 -4.85 2.46
C HIS A 134 -11.42 -5.63 1.74
N GLY A 135 -11.41 -6.97 1.82
CA GLY A 135 -12.48 -7.83 1.30
C GLY A 135 -13.85 -7.56 1.93
N ALA A 136 -13.90 -6.93 3.11
CA ALA A 136 -15.15 -6.45 3.71
C ALA A 136 -15.91 -5.44 2.83
N PHE A 137 -15.20 -4.75 1.92
CA PHE A 137 -15.78 -3.80 0.96
C PHE A 137 -16.07 -4.44 -0.40
N GLY A 138 -15.86 -5.76 -0.54
CA GLY A 138 -15.96 -6.46 -1.81
C GLY A 138 -14.85 -6.10 -2.79
N ALA A 139 -13.65 -5.85 -2.27
CA ALA A 139 -12.39 -5.70 -3.00
C ALA A 139 -11.61 -7.02 -3.01
#